data_AF-A0A9D5R5Y7-F1
#
_entry.id   AF-A0A9D5R5Y7-F1
#
_cell.length_a   1.000
_cell.length_b   1.000
_cell.length_c   1.000
_cell.angle_alpha   90.00
_cell.angle_beta   90.00
_cell.angle_gamma   90.00
#
_symmetry.space_group_name_H-M   'P 1'
#
loop_
_entity.id
_entity.type
_entity.pdbx_description
1 polymer ?
#
loop_
_entity_poly.entity_id
_entity_poly.type
_entity_poly.pdbx_seq_one_letter_code
_entity_poly.pdbx_strand_id
1 'polypeptide(L)' 'MSQVFCGRKCCKREIKYCYENGVLKAQATGQPSFPLDYKGNNEFTFDKINVKVIFNPEKSTLIMEQNGLKYNYTKK' A
#
# COMPACT_ATOMS: atom_id res chain seq x y z
N MET A 1 -8.55 17.01 23.36
CA MET A 1 -7.30 17.20 22.61
C MET A 1 -6.51 15.91 22.74
N SER A 2 -6.74 14.97 21.82
CA SER A 2 -6.36 13.57 22.02
C SER A 2 -4.85 13.37 21.96
N GLN A 3 -4.32 12.73 23.00
CA GLN A 3 -2.92 12.34 23.15
C GLN A 3 -2.50 11.36 22.05
N VAL A 4 -1.31 11.55 21.50
CA VAL A 4 -0.58 10.50 20.76
C VAL A 4 0.69 10.20 21.55
N PHE A 5 0.68 9.09 22.26
CA PHE A 5 1.85 8.53 22.93
C PHE A 5 2.65 7.66 21.95
N CYS A 6 3.96 7.93 21.94
CA CYS A 6 5.09 6.99 22.01
C CYS A 6 5.27 5.89 20.94
N GLY A 7 6.53 5.76 20.47
CA GLY A 7 7.09 4.44 20.22
C GLY A 7 8.11 4.36 19.10
N ARG A 8 9.40 4.37 19.46
CA ARG A 8 10.47 3.79 18.62
C ARG A 8 10.06 2.35 18.26
N LYS A 9 10.03 2.02 16.98
CA LYS A 9 10.54 0.75 16.49
C LYS A 9 10.78 0.84 14.99
N CYS A 10 11.92 0.30 14.61
CA CYS A 10 12.28 -0.08 13.25
C CYS A 10 11.24 -1.11 12.77
N CYS A 11 10.04 -0.67 12.43
CA CYS A 11 8.93 -1.57 12.15
C CYS A 11 9.11 -2.11 10.74
N LYS A 12 9.34 -3.42 10.64
CA LYS A 12 9.21 -4.18 9.40
C LYS A 12 7.84 -3.87 8.81
N ARG A 13 7.82 -3.12 7.71
CA ARG A 13 6.59 -2.64 7.07
C ARG A 13 5.99 -3.80 6.28
N GLU A 14 5.02 -4.48 6.88
CA GLU A 14 4.14 -5.39 6.16
C GLU A 14 2.95 -4.58 5.62
N ILE A 15 2.53 -4.89 4.40
CA ILE A 15 1.42 -4.20 3.73
C ILE A 15 0.38 -5.26 3.40
N LYS A 16 -0.81 -5.08 3.96
CA LYS A 16 -1.98 -5.93 3.70
C LYS A 16 -2.84 -5.28 2.64
N TYR A 17 -3.30 -6.07 1.68
CA TYR A 17 -4.27 -5.67 0.67
C TYR A 17 -5.58 -6.41 0.94
N CYS A 18 -6.68 -5.67 1.05
CA CYS A 18 -8.02 -6.21 1.27
C CYS A 18 -8.94 -5.68 0.18
N TYR A 19 -9.72 -6.56 -0.45
CA TYR A 19 -10.72 -6.17 -1.43
C TYR A 19 -12.10 -6.30 -0.79
N GLU A 20 -12.83 -5.19 -0.66
CA GLU A 20 -14.18 -5.16 -0.10
C GLU A 20 -15.06 -4.19 -0.88
N ASN A 21 -16.29 -4.62 -1.19
CA ASN A 21 -17.31 -3.78 -1.86
C ASN A 21 -16.82 -3.13 -3.17
N GLY A 22 -16.01 -3.84 -3.96
CA GLY A 22 -15.47 -3.30 -5.20
C GLY A 22 -14.24 -2.40 -5.04
N VAL A 23 -13.82 -2.10 -3.80
CA VAL A 23 -12.70 -1.20 -3.51
C VAL A 23 -11.52 -1.98 -2.96
N LEU A 24 -10.35 -1.80 -3.57
CA LEU A 24 -9.10 -2.30 -3.03
C LEU A 24 -8.61 -1.35 -1.94
N LYS A 25 -8.41 -1.85 -0.73
CA LYS A 25 -7.84 -1.12 0.39
C LYS A 25 -6.45 -1.66 0.70
N ALA A 26 -5.51 -0.77 0.97
CA ALA A 26 -4.17 -1.12 1.44
C ALA A 26 -3.96 -0.62 2.87
N GLN A 27 -3.33 -1.44 3.70
CA GLN A 27 -3.01 -1.12 5.09
C GLN A 27 -1.55 -1.44 5.38
N ALA A 28 -0.76 -0.44 5.74
CA ALA A 28 0.57 -0.64 6.29
C ALA A 28 0.48 -0.92 7.80
N THR A 29 1.29 -1.83 8.33
CA THR A 29 1.31 -2.13 9.77
C THR A 29 1.52 -0.86 10.60
N GLY A 30 0.60 -0.60 11.53
CA GLY A 30 0.62 0.60 12.38
C GLY A 30 0.00 1.85 11.74
N GLN A 31 -0.57 1.76 10.54
CA GLN A 31 -1.29 2.84 9.87
C GLN A 31 -2.74 2.44 9.55
N PRO A 32 -3.67 3.41 9.44
CA PRO A 32 -5.03 3.15 8.99
C PRO A 32 -5.03 2.64 7.54
N SER A 33 -6.01 1.81 7.20
CA SER A 33 -6.23 1.36 5.83
C SER A 33 -6.66 2.53 4.95
N PHE A 34 -6.14 2.61 3.73
CA PHE A 34 -6.52 3.60 2.73
C PHE A 34 -7.06 2.92 1.46
N PRO A 35 -8.11 3.49 0.83
CA PRO A 35 -8.60 2.99 -0.45
C PRO A 35 -7.61 3.33 -1.56
N LEU A 36 -7.46 2.42 -2.51
CA LEU A 36 -6.70 2.62 -3.74
C LEU A 36 -7.69 2.80 -4.90
N ASP A 37 -7.44 3.80 -5.73
CA ASP A 37 -8.14 4.07 -6.97
C ASP A 37 -7.55 3.19 -8.08
N TYR A 38 -8.40 2.45 -8.79
CA TYR A 38 -7.95 1.62 -9.90
C TYR A 38 -7.80 2.48 -11.16
N LYS A 39 -6.57 2.61 -11.67
CA LYS A 39 -6.28 3.40 -12.89
C LYS A 39 -6.36 2.59 -14.18
N GLY A 40 -6.55 1.28 -14.10
CA GLY A 40 -6.47 0.37 -15.26
C GLY A 40 -5.11 -0.31 -15.35
N ASN A 41 -4.98 -1.33 -16.20
CA ASN A 41 -3.72 -2.08 -16.41
C ASN A 41 -3.09 -2.64 -15.14
N ASN A 42 -3.90 -3.04 -14.15
CA ASN A 42 -3.44 -3.54 -12.85
C ASN A 42 -2.66 -2.50 -12.02
N GLU A 43 -2.86 -1.21 -12.33
CA GLU A 43 -2.31 -0.08 -11.60
C GLU A 43 -3.35 0.49 -10.64
N PHE A 44 -2.90 0.75 -9.42
CA PHE A 44 -3.69 1.28 -8.33
C PHE A 44 -2.97 2.49 -7.74
N THR A 45 -3.64 3.62 -7.63
CA THR A 45 -3.02 4.84 -7.09
C THR A 45 -3.84 5.40 -5.95
N PHE A 46 -3.20 6.20 -5.11
CA PHE A 46 -3.89 6.98 -4.11
C PHE A 46 -3.24 8.37 -4.04
N ASP A 47 -3.84 9.28 -4.79
CA ASP A 47 -3.35 10.65 -5.00
C ASP A 47 -3.22 11.44 -3.68
N LYS A 48 -4.04 11.12 -2.67
CA LYS A 48 -3.99 11.80 -1.35
C LYS A 48 -2.63 11.69 -0.66
N ILE A 49 -1.88 10.61 -0.89
CA ILE A 49 -0.56 10.39 -0.28
C ILE A 49 0.49 9.94 -1.29
N ASN A 50 0.28 10.19 -2.59
CA ASN A 50 1.19 9.82 -3.68
C ASN A 50 1.66 8.36 -3.61
N VAL A 51 0.71 7.43 -3.41
CA VAL A 51 0.97 6.00 -3.45
C VAL A 51 0.61 5.46 -4.83
N LYS A 52 1.48 4.64 -5.40
CA LYS A 52 1.23 3.88 -6.62
C LYS A 52 1.56 2.42 -6.38
N VAL A 53 0.72 1.52 -6.86
CA VAL A 53 0.89 0.07 -6.77
C VAL A 53 0.63 -0.50 -8.15
N ILE A 54 1.58 -1.23 -8.70
CA ILE A 54 1.51 -1.86 -10.02
C ILE A 54 1.61 -3.36 -9.81
N PHE A 55 0.54 -4.08 -10.15
CA PHE A 55 0.51 -5.54 -10.09
C PHE A 55 0.84 -6.14 -11.46
N ASN A 56 1.88 -6.95 -11.53
CA ASN A 56 2.24 -7.70 -12.74
C ASN A 56 1.90 -9.17 -12.54
N PRO A 57 0.70 -9.63 -12.94
CA PRO A 57 0.30 -11.03 -12.77
C PRO A 57 1.21 -11.99 -13.55
N GLU A 58 1.67 -11.59 -14.74
CA GLU A 58 2.57 -12.40 -15.59
C GLU A 58 3.89 -12.76 -14.90
N LYS A 59 4.43 -11.82 -14.12
CA LYS A 59 5.70 -11.98 -13.40
C LYS A 59 5.52 -12.29 -11.93
N SER A 60 4.27 -12.36 -11.45
CA SER A 60 3.92 -12.45 -10.02
C SER A 60 4.70 -11.43 -9.16
N THR A 61 4.89 -10.22 -9.70
CA THR A 61 5.57 -9.12 -9.03
C THR A 61 4.60 -7.99 -8.72
N LEU A 62 4.88 -7.28 -7.63
CA LEU A 62 4.15 -6.11 -7.19
C LEU A 62 5.16 -4.99 -6.97
N ILE A 63 4.96 -3.87 -7.66
CA ILE A 63 5.78 -2.68 -7.49
C ILE A 63 4.95 -1.68 -6.72
N MET A 64 5.46 -1.21 -5.59
CA MET A 64 4.80 -0.19 -4.78
C MET A 64 5.71 1.02 -4.65
N GLU A 65 5.19 2.19 -5.00
CA GLU A 65 5.84 3.47 -4.84
C GLU A 65 5.08 4.27 -3.79
N GLN A 66 5.74 4.69 -2.71
CA GLN A 66 5.15 5.54 -1.68
C GLN A 66 6.13 6.63 -1.30
N ASN A 67 5.71 7.90 -1.37
CA ASN A 67 6.53 9.04 -0.96
C ASN A 67 7.92 9.06 -1.62
N GLY A 68 8.00 8.67 -2.89
CA GLY A 68 9.25 8.56 -3.66
C GLY A 68 10.07 7.28 -3.42
N LEU A 69 9.66 6.41 -2.50
CA LEU A 69 10.31 5.12 -2.24
C LEU A 69 9.67 4.02 -3.08
N LYS A 70 10.48 3.31 -3.86
CA LYS A 70 10.04 2.19 -4.69
C LYS A 70 10.38 0.85 -4.04
N TYR A 71 9.39 -0.01 -3.91
CA TYR A 71 9.47 -1.32 -3.32
C TYR A 71 9.04 -2.37 -4.33
N ASN A 72 9.95 -3.27 -4.69
CA ASN A 72 9.65 -4.40 -5.55
C ASN A 72 9.40 -5.62 -4.65
N TYR A 73 8.17 -6.12 -4.68
CA TYR A 73 7.75 -7.33 -4.01
C TYR A 73 7.63 -8.45 -5.03
N THR A 74 8.20 -9.60 -4.70
CA THR A 74 8.04 -10.83 -5.47
C THR A 74 7.29 -11.82 -4.59
N LYS A 75 6.28 -12.49 -5.18
CA LYS A 75 5.61 -13.60 -4.50
C LYS A 75 6.60 -14.78 -4.47
N LYS A 76 7.16 -15.08 -3.29
CA LYS A 76 8.01 -16.24 -3.05
C LYS A 76 7.19 -17.38 -2.46
#